data_AF-A0AAU4H6W7-F1
#
_entry.id   AF-A0AAU4H6W7-F1
#
_cell.length_a   1.000
_cell.length_b   1.000
_cell.length_c   1.000
_cell.angle_alpha   90.00
_cell.angle_beta   90.00
_cell.angle_gamma   90.00
#
_symmetry.space_group_name_H-M   'P 1'
#
loop_
_entity.id
_entity.type
_entity.pdbx_description
1 polymer ?
#
loop_
_entity_poly.entity_id
_entity_poly.type
_entity_poly.pdbx_seq_one_letter_code
_entity_poly.pdbx_strand_id
1 'polypeptide(L)'
;MMTSTTTLAIGTSAGTLLLTTASALVTGLFAGLSHRHQRRLFAWMRKVRRKDETNTDFDKPAEWLGDLYKAQCGLTRKPCVVDDFAEIFSIGNMIEGITDHTEALRLELTKVVECVKGYVATALPDPGPVTRITVPYHRAQLTLAMRQEAARGELVRAILAAQKRIKDLRRA
;
A
#
# COMPACT_ATOMS: atom_id res chain seq x y z
N MET A 1 42.08 -8.67 80.74
CA MET A 1 41.48 -8.75 79.38
C MET A 1 41.23 -7.34 78.91
N MET A 2 41.99 -6.86 77.92
CA MET A 2 41.73 -5.60 77.22
C MET A 2 40.73 -5.90 76.09
N THR A 3 39.54 -5.31 76.15
CA THR A 3 38.63 -5.25 75.00
C THR A 3 38.90 -3.94 74.27
N SER A 4 39.74 -3.99 73.24
CA SER A 4 39.90 -2.88 72.29
C SER A 4 38.64 -2.76 71.46
N THR A 5 37.87 -1.71 71.71
CA THR A 5 36.76 -1.27 70.86
C THR A 5 37.37 -0.46 69.71
N THR A 6 37.54 -1.09 68.56
CA THR A 6 37.82 -0.39 67.29
C THR A 6 36.53 0.27 66.82
N THR A 7 36.36 1.53 67.18
CA THR A 7 35.31 2.38 66.61
C THR A 7 35.61 2.58 65.13
N LEU A 8 34.75 2.02 64.27
CA LEU A 8 34.77 2.29 62.83
C LEU A 8 34.54 3.78 62.62
N ALA A 9 35.61 4.51 62.30
CA ALA A 9 35.53 5.88 61.81
C ALA A 9 34.94 5.85 60.39
N ILE A 10 33.62 5.81 60.30
CA ILE A 10 32.93 6.14 59.06
C ILE A 10 33.16 7.64 58.86
N GLY A 11 34.11 7.98 58.01
CA GLY A 11 34.44 9.36 57.65
C GLY A 11 33.29 10.03 56.89
N THR A 12 32.27 10.48 57.61
CA THR A 12 31.25 11.41 57.12
C THR A 12 31.84 12.83 57.13
N SER A 13 32.86 13.08 56.32
CA SER A 13 33.32 14.45 56.10
C SER A 13 32.27 15.18 55.26
N ALA A 14 32.08 16.48 55.47
CA ALA A 14 31.14 17.28 54.67
C ALA A 14 31.37 17.12 53.15
N GLY A 15 32.59 16.77 52.73
CA GLY A 15 32.93 16.46 51.35
C GLY A 15 32.26 15.21 50.78
N THR A 16 32.05 14.14 51.55
CA THR A 16 31.34 12.93 51.06
C THR A 16 29.83 13.16 50.94
N LEU A 17 29.25 13.99 51.81
CA LEU A 17 27.86 14.44 51.71
C LEU A 17 27.65 15.38 50.51
N LEU A 18 28.59 16.27 50.23
CA LEU A 18 28.55 17.13 49.04
C LEU A 18 28.69 16.34 47.73
N LEU A 19 29.56 15.32 47.68
CA LEU A 19 29.71 14.46 46.50
C LEU A 19 28.48 13.60 46.24
N THR A 20 27.84 13.06 47.29
CA THR A 20 26.62 12.26 47.16
C THR A 20 25.40 13.09 46.77
N THR A 21 25.28 14.32 47.28
CA THR A 21 24.22 15.25 46.87
C THR A 21 24.42 15.76 45.45
N ALA A 22 25.65 16.11 45.06
CA ALA A 22 25.97 16.48 43.69
C ALA A 22 25.75 15.33 42.70
N SER A 23 26.14 14.10 43.05
CA SER A 23 25.91 12.94 42.19
C SER A 23 24.42 12.61 42.08
N ALA A 24 23.65 12.67 43.17
CA ALA A 24 22.20 12.46 43.14
C ALA A 24 21.49 13.51 42.26
N LEU A 25 21.91 14.78 42.31
CA LEU A 25 21.39 15.83 41.44
C LEU A 25 21.68 15.54 39.97
N VAL A 26 22.92 15.14 39.64
CA VAL A 26 23.31 14.79 38.26
C VAL A 26 22.53 13.58 37.76
N THR A 27 22.44 12.50 38.55
CA THR A 27 21.67 11.31 38.18
C THR A 27 20.18 11.62 38.03
N GLY A 28 19.60 12.46 38.89
CA GLY A 28 18.21 12.92 38.76
C GLY A 28 17.97 13.73 37.48
N LEU A 29 18.91 14.61 37.11
CA LEU A 29 18.88 15.37 35.86
C LEU A 29 18.98 14.45 34.63
N PHE A 30 19.92 13.50 34.65
CA PHE A 30 20.05 12.49 33.60
C PHE A 30 18.82 11.61 33.47
N ALA A 31 18.25 11.13 34.58
CA ALA A 31 17.02 10.35 34.59
C ALA A 31 15.84 11.15 34.01
N GLY A 32 15.69 12.42 34.40
CA GLY A 32 14.65 13.30 33.88
C GLY A 32 14.78 13.58 32.37
N LEU A 33 16.00 13.86 31.89
CA LEU A 33 16.27 14.05 30.46
C LEU A 33 16.03 12.76 29.67
N SER A 34 16.50 11.63 30.18
CA SER A 34 16.32 10.31 29.56
C SER A 34 14.85 9.94 29.47
N HIS A 35 14.07 10.20 30.51
CA HIS A 35 12.62 9.96 30.53
C HIS A 35 11.88 10.83 29.50
N ARG A 36 12.22 12.13 29.41
CA ARG A 36 11.68 13.02 28.37
C ARG A 36 12.04 12.55 26.97
N HIS A 37 13.28 12.11 26.78
CA HIS A 37 13.77 11.61 25.51
C HIS A 37 13.05 10.32 25.09
N GLN A 38 12.90 9.36 26.01
CA GLN A 38 12.14 8.13 25.80
C GLN A 38 10.68 8.42 25.42
N ARG A 39 10.01 9.33 26.13
CA ARG A 39 8.62 9.72 25.79
C ARG A 39 8.52 10.28 24.37
N ARG A 40 9.48 11.11 23.94
CA ARG A 40 9.53 11.64 22.57
C ARG A 40 9.78 10.54 21.55
N LEU A 41 10.73 9.64 21.81
CA LEU A 41 11.00 8.48 20.96
C LEU A 41 9.78 7.57 20.82
N PHE A 42 9.07 7.25 21.90
CA PHE A 42 7.85 6.43 21.85
C PHE A 42 6.69 7.12 21.14
N ALA A 43 6.54 8.44 21.30
CA ALA A 43 5.56 9.20 20.54
C ALA A 43 5.89 9.18 19.04
N TRP A 44 7.16 9.36 18.68
CA TRP A 44 7.62 9.28 17.30
C TRP A 44 7.46 7.88 16.72
N MET A 45 7.88 6.81 17.43
CA MET A 45 7.70 5.42 16.98
C MET A 45 6.22 5.09 16.75
N ARG A 46 5.31 5.51 17.64
CA ARG A 46 3.86 5.32 17.44
C ARG A 46 3.35 6.07 16.21
N LYS A 47 3.85 7.29 15.96
CA LYS A 47 3.50 8.06 14.77
C LYS A 47 3.99 7.39 13.49
N VAL A 48 5.23 6.90 13.48
CA VAL A 48 5.81 6.17 12.34
C VAL A 48 5.06 4.88 12.10
N ARG A 49 4.80 4.08 13.14
CA ARG A 49 4.07 2.81 13.01
C ARG A 49 2.66 2.99 12.46
N ARG A 50 1.91 4.00 12.92
CA ARG A 50 0.59 4.31 12.34
C ARG A 50 0.68 4.70 10.87
N LYS A 51 1.71 5.47 10.49
CA LYS A 51 1.93 5.83 9.08
C LYS A 51 2.29 4.61 8.24
N ASP A 52 3.05 3.68 8.80
CA ASP A 52 3.43 2.42 8.14
C ASP A 52 2.21 1.50 7.96
N GLU A 53 1.39 1.35 9.00
CA GLU A 53 0.12 0.60 8.95
C GLU A 53 -0.80 1.17 7.85
N THR A 54 -0.99 2.49 7.80
CA THR A 54 -1.79 3.11 6.71
C THR A 54 -1.17 2.95 5.33
N ASN A 55 0.16 2.84 5.22
CA ASN A 55 0.82 2.60 3.94
C ASN A 55 0.63 1.15 3.48
N THR A 56 0.64 0.19 4.40
CA THR A 56 0.40 -1.22 4.10
C THR A 56 -1.00 -1.48 3.54
N ASP A 57 -2.00 -0.68 3.95
CA ASP A 57 -3.35 -0.74 3.40
C ASP A 57 -3.39 -0.44 1.88
N PHE A 58 -2.40 0.30 1.37
CA PHE A 58 -2.30 0.65 -0.04
C PHE A 58 -1.38 -0.26 -0.86
N ASP A 59 -0.72 -1.25 -0.25
CA ASP A 59 0.22 -2.13 -0.97
C ASP A 59 -0.52 -3.14 -1.85
N LYS A 60 -1.53 -3.84 -1.32
CA LYS A 60 -2.33 -4.80 -2.11
C LYS A 60 -3.07 -4.14 -3.28
N PRO A 61 -3.78 -3.00 -3.11
CA PRO A 61 -4.38 -2.31 -4.25
C PRO A 61 -3.35 -1.91 -5.30
N ALA A 62 -2.15 -1.45 -4.89
CA ALA A 62 -1.10 -1.06 -5.82
C ALA A 62 -0.53 -2.25 -6.61
N GLU A 63 -0.35 -3.39 -5.95
CA GLU A 63 0.09 -4.65 -6.56
C GLU A 63 -0.92 -5.12 -7.62
N TRP A 64 -2.20 -5.26 -7.24
CA TRP A 64 -3.23 -5.71 -8.17
C TRP A 64 -3.48 -4.76 -9.33
N LEU A 65 -3.39 -3.45 -9.13
CA LEU A 65 -3.43 -2.47 -10.22
C LEU A 65 -2.22 -2.63 -11.17
N GLY A 66 -1.06 -2.97 -10.63
CA GLY A 66 0.14 -3.30 -11.41
C GLY A 66 -0.04 -4.57 -12.23
N ASP A 67 -0.61 -5.62 -11.64
CA ASP A 67 -0.86 -6.88 -12.32
C ASP A 67 -1.97 -6.75 -13.37
N LEU A 68 -3.01 -5.97 -13.10
CA LEU A 68 -4.06 -5.64 -14.07
C LEU A 68 -3.46 -4.93 -15.29
N TYR A 69 -2.54 -3.98 -15.06
CA TYR A 69 -1.83 -3.30 -16.15
C TYR A 69 -0.97 -4.27 -16.97
N LYS A 70 -0.25 -5.19 -16.32
CA LYS A 70 0.56 -6.22 -17.02
C LYS A 70 -0.31 -7.16 -17.84
N ALA A 71 -1.39 -7.69 -17.26
CA ALA A 71 -2.33 -8.58 -17.95
C ALA A 71 -2.93 -7.90 -19.18
N GLN A 72 -3.36 -6.65 -19.04
CA GLN A 72 -3.87 -5.85 -20.14
C GLN A 72 -2.80 -5.54 -21.21
N CYS A 73 -1.54 -5.34 -20.83
CA CYS A 73 -0.43 -5.21 -21.78
C CYS A 73 -0.13 -6.53 -22.51
N GLY A 74 -0.30 -7.68 -21.86
CA GLY A 74 -0.13 -9.00 -22.49
C GLY A 74 -1.13 -9.26 -23.62
N LEU A 75 -2.33 -8.70 -23.51
CA LEU A 75 -3.39 -8.80 -24.52
C LEU A 75 -3.28 -7.77 -25.66
N THR A 76 -2.27 -6.91 -25.65
CA THR A 76 -2.16 -5.85 -26.68
C THR A 76 -1.96 -6.46 -28.08
N ARG A 77 -2.61 -5.87 -29.08
CA ARG A 77 -2.51 -6.25 -30.52
C ARG A 77 -3.21 -7.55 -30.91
N LYS A 78 -3.73 -8.34 -29.97
CA LYS A 78 -4.56 -9.52 -30.26
C LYS A 78 -6.04 -9.14 -30.09
N PRO A 79 -6.92 -9.41 -31.06
CA PRO A 79 -8.36 -9.38 -30.84
C PRO A 79 -8.69 -10.51 -29.84
N CYS A 80 -9.19 -10.16 -28.65
CA CYS A 80 -9.40 -11.14 -27.57
C CYS A 80 -10.84 -11.65 -27.53
N VAL A 81 -10.98 -12.95 -27.33
CA VAL A 81 -12.24 -13.64 -27.02
C VAL A 81 -12.45 -13.68 -25.50
N VAL A 82 -13.63 -14.09 -25.04
CA VAL A 82 -14.00 -14.09 -23.60
C VAL A 82 -12.96 -14.82 -22.74
N ASP A 83 -12.45 -15.96 -23.21
CA ASP A 83 -11.51 -16.79 -22.45
C ASP A 83 -10.15 -16.11 -22.22
N ASP A 84 -9.73 -15.24 -23.15
CA ASP A 84 -8.49 -14.48 -23.01
C ASP A 84 -8.56 -13.44 -21.85
N PHE A 85 -9.77 -13.12 -21.37
CA PHE A 85 -10.00 -12.15 -20.29
C PHE A 85 -10.02 -12.75 -18.88
N ALA A 86 -9.86 -14.06 -18.72
CA ALA A 86 -10.01 -14.73 -17.42
C ALA A 86 -9.14 -14.10 -16.31
N GLU A 87 -7.89 -13.77 -16.64
CA GLU A 87 -6.95 -13.12 -15.71
C GLU A 87 -7.40 -11.69 -15.34
N ILE A 88 -7.82 -10.89 -16.32
CA ILE A 88 -8.32 -9.53 -16.12
C ILE A 88 -9.58 -9.54 -15.25
N PHE A 89 -10.50 -10.48 -15.50
CA PHE A 89 -11.73 -10.64 -14.73
C PHE A 89 -11.43 -11.04 -13.28
N SER A 90 -10.52 -11.99 -13.08
CA SER A 90 -10.08 -12.42 -11.75
C SER A 90 -9.50 -11.26 -10.94
N ILE A 91 -8.58 -10.48 -11.54
CA ILE A 91 -7.99 -9.31 -10.88
C ILE A 91 -9.04 -8.22 -10.61
N GLY A 92 -9.99 -8.00 -11.53
CA GLY A 92 -11.12 -7.10 -11.33
C GLY A 92 -11.95 -7.47 -10.10
N ASN A 93 -12.26 -8.76 -9.91
CA ASN A 93 -13.00 -9.24 -8.74
C ASN A 93 -12.21 -9.08 -7.42
N MET A 94 -10.89 -9.29 -7.45
CA MET A 94 -10.04 -9.04 -6.29
C MET A 94 -10.09 -7.56 -5.89
N ILE A 95 -10.02 -6.65 -6.86
CA ILE A 95 -10.13 -5.20 -6.63
C ILE A 95 -11.53 -4.83 -6.13
N GLU A 96 -12.59 -5.41 -6.69
CA GLU A 96 -13.97 -5.20 -6.22
C GLU A 96 -14.11 -5.60 -4.75
N GLY A 97 -13.54 -6.74 -4.34
CA GLY A 97 -13.59 -7.23 -2.96
C GLY A 97 -12.90 -6.34 -1.92
N ILE A 98 -11.99 -5.45 -2.32
CA ILE A 98 -11.33 -4.50 -1.39
C ILE A 98 -11.87 -3.07 -1.48
N THR A 99 -12.75 -2.80 -2.46
CA THR A 99 -13.21 -1.44 -2.76
C THR A 99 -13.94 -0.82 -1.56
N ASP A 100 -14.71 -1.61 -0.82
CA ASP A 100 -15.43 -1.18 0.39
C ASP A 100 -14.52 -1.02 1.62
N HIS A 101 -13.35 -1.67 1.61
CA HIS A 101 -12.40 -1.64 2.72
C HIS A 101 -11.38 -0.49 2.62
N THR A 102 -11.31 0.19 1.47
CA THR A 102 -10.37 1.29 1.25
C THR A 102 -11.10 2.57 0.86
N GLU A 103 -11.76 3.21 1.83
CA GLU A 103 -12.59 4.40 1.61
C GLU A 103 -11.88 5.51 0.81
N ALA A 104 -10.60 5.74 1.09
CA ALA A 104 -9.80 6.79 0.44
C ALA A 104 -9.54 6.56 -1.07
N LEU A 105 -9.71 5.32 -1.55
CA LEU A 105 -9.54 4.90 -2.95
C LEU A 105 -10.83 4.37 -3.58
N ARG A 106 -11.94 4.35 -2.84
CA ARG A 106 -13.18 3.67 -3.25
C ARG A 106 -13.65 4.13 -4.63
N LEU A 107 -13.62 5.44 -4.90
CA LEU A 107 -14.06 6.00 -6.18
C LEU A 107 -13.17 5.54 -7.34
N GLU A 108 -11.85 5.58 -7.15
CA GLU A 108 -10.87 5.18 -8.15
C GLU A 108 -10.92 3.67 -8.42
N LEU A 109 -11.04 2.84 -7.38
CA LEU A 109 -11.16 1.39 -7.53
C LEU A 109 -12.48 0.98 -8.18
N THR A 110 -13.60 1.61 -7.80
CA THR A 110 -14.91 1.38 -8.43
C THR A 110 -14.82 1.66 -9.93
N LYS A 111 -14.21 2.79 -10.31
CA LYS A 111 -14.02 3.14 -11.72
C LYS A 111 -13.15 2.12 -12.46
N VAL A 112 -12.11 1.59 -11.83
CA VAL A 112 -11.29 0.52 -12.43
C VAL A 112 -12.14 -0.73 -12.67
N VAL A 113 -12.96 -1.15 -11.70
CA VAL A 113 -13.86 -2.30 -11.81
C VAL A 113 -14.89 -2.09 -12.94
N GLU A 114 -15.48 -0.90 -13.04
CA GLU A 114 -16.39 -0.54 -14.15
C GLU A 114 -15.68 -0.63 -15.51
N CYS A 115 -14.46 -0.10 -15.63
CA CYS A 115 -13.66 -0.20 -16.85
C CYS A 115 -13.27 -1.65 -17.18
N VAL A 116 -13.03 -2.50 -16.18
CA VAL A 116 -12.80 -3.94 -16.39
C VAL A 116 -14.05 -4.59 -16.96
N LYS A 117 -15.22 -4.38 -16.33
CA LYS A 117 -16.51 -4.92 -16.81
C LYS A 117 -16.80 -4.44 -18.24
N GLY A 118 -16.55 -3.16 -18.53
CA GLY A 118 -16.68 -2.58 -19.86
C GLY A 118 -15.73 -3.21 -20.88
N TYR A 119 -14.48 -3.47 -20.51
CA TYR A 119 -13.50 -4.10 -21.40
C TYR A 119 -13.85 -5.56 -21.69
N VAL A 120 -14.23 -6.34 -20.69
CA VAL A 120 -14.66 -7.75 -20.88
C VAL A 120 -15.92 -7.82 -21.75
N ALA A 121 -16.85 -6.88 -21.63
CA ALA A 121 -18.04 -6.81 -22.47
C ALA A 121 -17.74 -6.56 -23.97
N THR A 122 -16.53 -6.12 -24.32
CA THR A 122 -16.09 -5.97 -25.71
C THR A 122 -15.45 -7.23 -26.31
N ALA A 123 -15.46 -8.35 -25.58
CA ALA A 123 -14.94 -9.62 -26.07
C ALA A 123 -15.55 -10.00 -27.42
N LEU A 124 -14.69 -10.44 -28.34
CA LEU A 124 -15.12 -10.87 -29.66
C LEU A 124 -15.83 -12.23 -29.56
N PRO A 125 -16.89 -12.45 -30.35
CA PRO A 125 -17.50 -13.76 -30.46
C PRO A 125 -16.50 -14.75 -31.06
N ASP A 126 -16.52 -16.00 -30.61
CA ASP A 126 -15.73 -17.07 -31.20
C ASP A 126 -16.07 -17.17 -32.70
N PRO A 127 -15.10 -16.97 -33.60
CA PRO A 127 -15.37 -17.02 -35.03
C PRO A 127 -15.87 -18.40 -35.50
N GLY A 128 -15.65 -19.49 -34.74
CA GLY A 128 -16.01 -20.84 -35.19
C GLY A 128 -15.29 -21.22 -36.50
N PRO A 129 -15.68 -22.34 -37.15
CA PRO A 129 -15.10 -22.76 -38.42
C PRO A 129 -15.64 -21.91 -39.58
N VAL A 130 -15.07 -20.71 -39.78
CA VAL A 130 -15.46 -19.83 -40.88
C VAL A 130 -14.88 -20.33 -42.20
N THR A 131 -15.72 -20.86 -43.09
CA THR A 131 -15.31 -21.35 -44.42
C THR A 131 -15.27 -20.25 -45.49
N ARG A 132 -15.94 -19.10 -45.29
CA ARG A 132 -15.82 -17.90 -46.14
C ARG A 132 -16.06 -16.60 -45.36
N ILE A 133 -15.04 -15.75 -45.28
CA ILE A 133 -15.14 -14.40 -44.70
C ILE A 133 -15.65 -13.43 -45.78
N THR A 134 -16.79 -12.80 -45.54
CA THR A 134 -17.33 -11.76 -46.43
C THR A 134 -16.81 -10.37 -46.03
N VAL A 135 -16.73 -9.43 -46.98
CA VAL A 135 -16.37 -8.02 -46.70
C VAL A 135 -17.21 -7.36 -45.59
N PRO A 136 -18.56 -7.49 -45.55
CA PRO A 136 -19.35 -6.94 -44.45
C PRO A 136 -19.04 -7.58 -43.09
N TYR A 137 -18.74 -8.89 -43.06
CA TYR A 137 -18.32 -9.58 -41.84
C TYR A 137 -16.98 -9.01 -41.31
N HIS A 138 -16.01 -8.80 -42.19
CA HIS A 138 -14.73 -8.20 -41.82
C HIS A 138 -14.89 -6.76 -41.27
N ARG A 139 -15.80 -5.96 -41.84
CA ARG A 139 -16.08 -4.59 -41.34
C ARG A 139 -16.71 -4.61 -39.94
N ALA A 140 -17.59 -5.57 -39.68
CA ALA A 140 -18.18 -5.76 -38.35
C ALA A 140 -17.12 -6.15 -37.31
N GLN A 141 -16.22 -7.09 -37.65
CA GLN A 141 -15.12 -7.48 -36.77
C GLN A 141 -14.15 -6.32 -36.47
N LEU A 142 -13.79 -5.51 -37.47
CA LEU A 142 -12.97 -4.31 -37.24
C LEU A 142 -13.64 -3.34 -36.27
N THR A 143 -14.96 -3.13 -36.41
CA THR A 143 -15.71 -2.23 -35.51
C THR A 143 -15.69 -2.74 -34.07
N LEU A 144 -15.83 -4.06 -33.87
CA LEU A 144 -15.74 -4.67 -32.54
C LEU A 144 -14.32 -4.56 -31.97
N ALA A 145 -13.29 -4.84 -32.76
CA ALA A 145 -11.89 -4.70 -32.34
C ALA A 145 -11.54 -3.24 -31.97
N MET A 146 -12.08 -2.25 -32.69
CA MET A 146 -11.90 -0.83 -32.34
C MET A 146 -12.56 -0.48 -31.01
N ARG A 147 -13.75 -1.03 -30.72
CA ARG A 147 -14.41 -0.85 -29.41
C ARG A 147 -13.61 -1.48 -28.28
N GLN A 148 -13.06 -2.66 -28.53
CA GLN A 148 -12.18 -3.35 -27.58
C GLN A 148 -10.94 -2.51 -27.27
N GLU A 149 -10.30 -1.94 -28.29
CA GLU A 149 -9.14 -1.07 -28.11
C GLU A 149 -9.49 0.24 -27.37
N ALA A 150 -10.67 0.83 -27.64
CA ALA A 150 -11.13 2.01 -26.93
C ALA A 150 -11.36 1.72 -25.42
N ALA A 151 -12.04 0.60 -25.12
CA ALA A 151 -12.27 0.16 -23.74
C ALA A 151 -10.95 -0.17 -23.02
N ARG A 152 -9.99 -0.77 -23.72
CA ARG A 152 -8.63 -0.98 -23.23
C ARG A 152 -7.97 0.34 -22.83
N GLY A 153 -8.09 1.37 -23.67
CA GLY A 153 -7.55 2.71 -23.39
C GLY A 153 -8.21 3.41 -22.21
N GLU A 154 -9.50 3.16 -21.95
CA GLU A 154 -10.21 3.63 -20.75
C GLU A 154 -9.72 2.93 -19.49
N LEU A 155 -9.56 1.61 -19.54
CA LEU A 155 -9.01 0.82 -18.44
C LEU A 155 -7.61 1.30 -18.04
N VAL A 156 -6.71 1.52 -19.00
CA VAL A 156 -5.36 2.06 -18.72
C VAL A 156 -5.43 3.41 -17.99
N ARG A 157 -6.29 4.31 -18.47
CA ARG A 157 -6.46 5.63 -17.84
C ARG A 157 -6.98 5.51 -16.40
N ALA A 158 -7.92 4.60 -16.15
CA ALA A 158 -8.44 4.34 -14.81
C ALA A 158 -7.35 3.78 -13.88
N ILE A 159 -6.56 2.80 -14.33
CA ILE A 159 -5.46 2.21 -13.56
C ILE A 159 -4.43 3.27 -13.18
N LEU A 160 -3.98 4.08 -14.15
CA LEU A 160 -2.97 5.11 -13.91
C LEU A 160 -3.49 6.19 -12.96
N ALA A 161 -4.77 6.55 -13.04
CA ALA A 161 -5.40 7.49 -12.11
C ALA A 161 -5.42 6.92 -10.68
N ALA A 162 -5.80 5.66 -10.50
CA ALA A 162 -5.80 4.99 -9.20
C ALA A 162 -4.38 4.87 -8.62
N GLN A 163 -3.39 4.49 -9.43
CA GLN A 163 -1.98 4.43 -9.00
C GLN A 163 -1.44 5.81 -8.60
N LYS A 164 -1.82 6.87 -9.33
CA LYS A 164 -1.45 8.25 -8.96
C LYS A 164 -2.07 8.62 -7.62
N ARG A 165 -3.35 8.32 -7.41
CA ARG A 165 -4.04 8.58 -6.14
C ARG A 165 -3.36 7.88 -4.97
N ILE A 166 -2.97 6.62 -5.13
CA ILE A 166 -2.19 5.87 -4.11
C ILE A 166 -0.89 6.59 -3.77
N LYS A 167 -0.14 7.04 -4.79
CA LYS A 167 1.11 7.79 -4.57
C LYS A 167 0.89 9.09 -3.81
N ASP A 168 -0.20 9.80 -4.10
CA ASP A 168 -0.56 11.04 -3.41
C ASP A 168 -0.94 10.77 -1.95
N LEU A 169 -1.71 9.72 -1.67
CA LEU A 169 -2.10 9.32 -0.31
C LEU A 169 -0.91 8.88 0.54
N ARG A 170 0.08 8.17 -0.02
CA ARG A 170 1.32 7.79 0.71
C ARG A 170 2.19 8.99 1.09
N ARG A 171 2.06 10.10 0.36
CA ARG A 171 2.86 11.33 0.58
C ARG A 171 2.22 12.28 1.59
N ALA A 172 0.91 12.20 1.79
CA ALA A 172 0.20 12.93 2.85
C ALA A 172 0.65 12.51 4.26
#